data_AF-A0A2V2NAW4-F1
#
_entry.id   AF-A0A2V2NAW4-F1
#
_cell.length_a   1.000
_cell.length_b   1.000
_cell.length_c   1.000
_cell.angle_alpha   90.00
_cell.angle_beta   90.00
_cell.angle_gamma   90.00
#
_symmetry.space_group_name_H-M   'P 1'
#
loop_
_entity.id
_entity.type
_entity.pdbx_description
1 polymer ?
#
loop_
_entity_poly.entity_id
_entity_poly.type
_entity_poly.pdbx_seq_one_letter_code
_entity_poly.pdbx_strand_id
1 'polypeptide(L)'
;MAGVLIGSLFSLSVPVSDENQDKPDETVPGIPAVSMVSPGILALSVDDSFIISDDDGQSIYKINQNGTVEWVIDEKAAEPYGFWQISGIGSDRSGTIYLSDKVTSRIYRFNKDGTYLGTWGDAGKEQGEFKNPGSITILTTQKEKDDRILICDSGNNRIQVFNLTGGYVGGFTIPETVKSVIETKPPAPQQTSAVVTSSYVQPEIGANPRFVERTFTVLSSNTEIPVSLQVDRSVYLGAQKISMDTKDIATKNPEEWGPVIAQELSDPTTEETIRDILDTLLYEGNSRSFNEREMVEFIAHFVQQIPLTDESDNRYPVEIIHDKKGNSFDKALLLYSLLKGHGYDVVFLAYPGFAHAGVGIRLKEHVQSDTFRIYPDGNGDEYVYINPDGPSFFGGLATTYKSSDPFVLHLSKPESNSKTYNGYNYSLYVVESIIKLYEKYQFLVNKEKEVKGDDAKKVRNNYQKIKNVLDYIEKNPMNTEGAYMRIKNSKVNDIIV
;
A
#
# COMPACT_ATOMS: atom_id res chain seq x y z
N MET A 1 26.25 68.96 23.11
CA MET A 1 24.85 68.71 22.69
C MET A 1 24.72 67.24 22.33
N ALA A 2 23.56 66.66 22.66
CA ALA A 2 23.28 65.23 22.80
C ALA A 2 23.15 64.42 21.50
N GLY A 3 23.14 63.08 21.63
CA GLY A 3 22.66 62.10 20.64
C GLY A 3 23.59 60.88 20.50
N VAL A 4 23.69 59.95 21.46
CA VAL A 4 22.85 58.75 21.76
C VAL A 4 23.30 57.45 21.06
N LEU A 5 23.78 56.52 21.93
CA LEU A 5 23.86 55.03 21.96
C LEU A 5 24.10 54.23 20.67
N ILE A 6 25.20 53.45 20.50
CA ILE A 6 25.77 52.26 21.21
C ILE A 6 25.06 50.94 20.87
N GLY A 7 25.85 49.99 20.33
CA GLY A 7 25.50 48.57 20.17
C GLY A 7 26.64 47.71 19.56
N SER A 8 27.82 47.73 20.17
CA SER A 8 28.98 46.82 19.98
C SER A 8 28.79 45.50 20.77
N LEU A 9 29.49 44.36 20.61
CA LEU A 9 30.47 43.74 19.71
C LEU A 9 30.63 42.28 20.24
N PHE A 10 30.76 41.31 19.32
CA PHE A 10 31.59 40.09 19.33
C PHE A 10 31.85 39.18 20.56
N SER A 11 31.45 37.91 20.36
CA SER A 11 32.23 36.64 20.34
C SER A 11 32.86 35.98 21.59
N LEU A 12 32.69 34.65 21.56
CA LEU A 12 33.57 33.54 22.01
C LEU A 12 33.67 33.23 23.50
N SER A 13 33.11 32.07 23.90
CA SER A 13 33.86 30.84 24.27
C SER A 13 33.00 29.92 25.15
N VAL A 14 32.99 28.63 24.84
CA VAL A 14 32.37 27.56 25.65
C VAL A 14 33.25 27.25 26.87
N PRO A 15 32.65 26.91 28.01
CA PRO A 15 33.17 25.84 28.85
C PRO A 15 32.11 24.75 29.10
N VAL A 16 32.57 23.50 29.12
CA VAL A 16 31.84 22.30 29.54
C VAL A 16 31.86 22.21 31.06
N SER A 17 30.73 21.94 31.70
CA SER A 17 30.66 21.24 33.00
C SER A 17 29.26 20.70 33.30
N ASP A 18 29.20 19.37 33.43
CA ASP A 18 28.40 18.52 34.32
C ASP A 18 26.85 18.56 34.35
N GLU A 19 26.31 17.42 33.92
CA GLU A 19 25.22 16.59 34.47
C GLU A 19 24.11 17.20 35.35
N ASN A 20 22.89 16.74 35.02
CA ASN A 20 21.67 16.62 35.83
C ASN A 20 20.71 17.82 35.89
N GLN A 21 19.79 17.86 34.92
CA GLN A 21 18.35 17.57 35.08
C GLN A 21 17.58 18.26 33.94
N ASP A 22 17.26 17.50 32.89
CA ASP A 22 16.28 17.92 31.88
C ASP A 22 14.92 18.05 32.57
N LYS A 23 14.51 19.28 32.86
CA LYS A 23 13.11 19.65 32.99
C LYS A 23 12.54 19.82 31.59
N PRO A 24 11.38 19.20 31.26
CA PRO A 24 10.74 19.45 29.98
C PRO A 24 10.29 20.91 29.92
N ASP A 25 10.63 21.55 28.81
CA ASP A 25 10.25 22.91 28.46
C ASP A 25 8.71 23.01 28.39
N GLU A 26 8.13 23.93 29.16
CA GLU A 26 6.68 24.12 29.24
C GLU A 26 6.18 25.07 28.14
N THR A 27 5.10 24.62 27.49
CA THR A 27 4.03 25.41 26.83
C THR A 27 4.02 25.55 25.30
N VAL A 28 3.85 24.43 24.61
CA VAL A 28 2.74 24.40 23.61
C VAL A 28 1.45 24.61 24.42
N PRO A 29 0.53 25.51 24.03
CA PRO A 29 -0.74 25.67 24.74
C PRO A 29 -1.41 24.30 24.83
N GLY A 30 -1.55 23.79 26.06
CA GLY A 30 -2.04 22.45 26.30
C GLY A 30 -3.41 22.28 25.66
N ILE A 31 -3.49 21.43 24.64
CA ILE A 31 -4.75 20.79 24.29
C ILE A 31 -5.15 20.04 25.56
N PRO A 32 -6.28 20.35 26.21
CA PRO A 32 -6.66 19.67 27.43
C PRO A 32 -6.69 18.17 27.17
N ALA A 33 -5.86 17.43 27.90
CA ALA A 33 -5.71 15.99 27.73
C ALA A 33 -7.03 15.32 28.16
N VAL A 34 -7.84 14.94 27.18
CA VAL A 34 -8.94 14.02 27.42
C VAL A 34 -8.35 12.62 27.46
N SER A 35 -8.29 12.05 28.66
CA SER A 35 -7.82 10.69 28.88
C SER A 35 -8.96 9.73 28.56
N MET A 36 -8.96 9.15 27.36
CA MET A 36 -9.79 7.97 27.05
C MET A 36 -9.20 6.74 27.74
N VAL A 37 -10.05 5.78 28.10
CA VAL A 37 -9.63 4.54 28.75
C VAL A 37 -9.17 3.51 27.72
N SER A 38 -9.96 3.31 26.67
CA SER A 38 -9.79 2.29 25.65
C SER A 38 -10.49 2.73 24.35
N PRO A 39 -9.89 3.65 23.57
CA PRO A 39 -10.48 4.10 22.32
C PRO A 39 -10.62 2.92 21.35
N GLY A 40 -11.85 2.64 20.90
CA GLY A 40 -12.19 1.54 20.01
C GLY A 40 -12.39 2.01 18.57
N ILE A 41 -13.61 2.43 18.25
CA ILE A 41 -14.02 2.77 16.89
C ILE A 41 -13.88 4.27 16.63
N LEU A 42 -13.29 4.61 15.49
CA LEU A 42 -13.19 5.96 14.97
C LEU A 42 -14.07 6.11 13.72
N ALA A 43 -14.87 7.17 13.67
CA ALA A 43 -15.62 7.57 12.48
C ALA A 43 -15.51 9.07 12.22
N LEU A 44 -15.67 9.47 10.96
CA LEU A 44 -15.78 10.88 10.58
C LEU A 44 -17.25 11.32 10.65
N SER A 45 -17.46 12.49 11.25
CA SER A 45 -18.71 13.26 11.17
C SER A 45 -18.70 14.13 9.90
N VAL A 46 -19.88 14.57 9.48
CA VAL A 46 -20.05 15.43 8.27
C VAL A 46 -19.44 16.82 8.37
N ASP A 47 -19.09 17.26 9.59
CA ASP A 47 -18.39 18.50 9.89
C ASP A 47 -16.89 18.30 10.14
N ASP A 48 -16.34 17.18 9.66
CA ASP A 48 -14.94 16.77 9.78
C ASP A 48 -14.44 16.56 11.22
N SER A 49 -15.34 16.52 12.20
CA SER A 49 -15.03 16.04 13.56
C SER A 49 -14.93 14.51 13.60
N PHE A 50 -14.15 14.00 14.54
CA PHE A 50 -14.00 12.58 14.86
C PHE A 50 -15.03 12.15 15.89
N ILE A 51 -15.71 11.03 15.63
CA ILE A 51 -16.53 10.32 16.62
C ILE A 51 -15.76 9.09 17.07
N ILE A 52 -15.52 8.97 18.37
CA ILE A 52 -14.66 7.93 18.95
C ILE A 52 -15.44 7.19 20.03
N SER A 53 -15.53 5.86 19.96
CA SER A 53 -15.96 5.06 21.11
C SER A 53 -14.79 4.87 22.07
N ASP A 54 -15.05 5.02 23.35
CA ASP A 54 -14.18 4.59 24.44
C ASP A 54 -14.86 3.38 25.08
N ASP A 55 -14.44 2.19 24.68
CA ASP A 55 -15.19 0.96 24.93
C ASP A 55 -15.19 0.60 26.42
N ASP A 56 -14.02 0.64 27.06
CA ASP A 56 -13.90 0.42 28.51
C ASP A 56 -14.33 1.65 29.33
N GLY A 57 -14.27 2.84 28.74
CA GLY A 57 -14.80 4.08 29.33
C GLY A 57 -16.31 4.26 29.15
N GLN A 58 -16.98 3.34 28.43
CA GLN A 58 -18.41 3.35 28.09
C GLN A 58 -18.91 4.73 27.65
N SER A 59 -18.13 5.40 26.80
CA SER A 59 -18.37 6.78 26.40
C SER A 59 -18.16 6.98 24.91
N ILE A 60 -18.86 7.95 24.33
CA ILE A 60 -18.67 8.37 22.93
C ILE A 60 -18.20 9.82 22.93
N TYR A 61 -17.07 10.06 22.28
CA TYR A 61 -16.48 11.38 22.15
C TYR A 61 -16.72 11.94 20.76
N LYS A 62 -17.08 13.21 20.67
CA LYS A 62 -16.88 14.00 19.45
C LYS A 62 -15.72 14.96 19.64
N ILE A 63 -14.74 14.88 18.76
CA ILE A 63 -13.50 15.64 18.83
C ILE A 63 -13.27 16.34 17.51
N ASN A 64 -13.03 17.65 17.52
CA ASN A 64 -12.70 18.35 16.29
C ASN A 64 -11.26 18.05 15.81
N GLN A 65 -10.92 18.53 14.62
CA GLN A 65 -9.60 18.33 14.01
C GLN A 65 -8.42 18.85 14.85
N ASN A 66 -8.68 19.78 15.77
CA ASN A 66 -7.66 20.35 16.66
C ASN A 66 -7.51 19.55 17.97
N GLY A 67 -8.17 18.39 18.11
CA GLY A 67 -8.14 17.58 19.32
C GLY A 67 -9.00 18.13 20.46
N THR A 68 -9.85 19.13 20.21
CA THR A 68 -10.77 19.66 21.22
C THR A 68 -12.03 18.82 21.27
N VAL A 69 -12.39 18.34 22.46
CA VAL A 69 -13.65 17.63 22.69
C VAL A 69 -14.82 18.61 22.58
N GLU A 70 -15.71 18.34 21.63
CA GLU A 70 -16.93 19.11 21.41
C GLU A 70 -18.02 18.66 22.37
N TRP A 71 -18.17 17.34 22.55
CA TRP A 71 -19.05 16.75 23.55
C TRP A 71 -18.67 15.30 23.86
N VAL A 72 -19.22 14.79 24.97
CA VAL A 72 -19.10 13.40 25.42
C VAL A 72 -20.49 12.87 25.76
N ILE A 73 -20.80 11.66 25.31
CA ILE A 73 -21.99 10.91 25.70
C ILE A 73 -21.53 9.79 26.63
N ASP A 74 -22.04 9.75 27.85
CA ASP A 74 -21.74 8.68 28.81
C ASP A 74 -22.79 7.56 28.77
N GLU A 75 -22.54 6.47 29.49
CA GLU A 75 -23.43 5.31 29.58
C GLU A 75 -24.87 5.67 30.01
N LYS A 76 -25.05 6.74 30.80
CA LYS A 76 -26.37 7.12 31.34
C LYS A 76 -27.29 7.65 30.25
N ALA A 77 -26.72 8.31 29.25
CA ALA A 77 -27.46 8.77 28.09
C ALA A 77 -28.01 7.60 27.23
N ALA A 78 -27.51 6.38 27.44
CA ALA A 78 -27.96 5.14 26.78
C ALA A 78 -28.80 4.22 27.69
N GLU A 79 -29.28 4.71 28.84
CA GLU A 79 -30.18 3.95 29.71
C GLU A 79 -31.50 3.54 29.00
N PRO A 80 -32.08 2.38 29.33
CA PRO A 80 -31.69 1.47 30.42
C PRO A 80 -30.58 0.47 30.04
N TYR A 81 -29.98 0.56 28.87
CA TYR A 81 -29.12 -0.51 28.33
C TYR A 81 -27.61 -0.23 28.45
N GLY A 82 -27.21 1.05 28.38
CA GLY A 82 -25.81 1.46 28.42
C GLY A 82 -25.03 1.09 27.16
N PHE A 83 -23.74 1.44 27.13
CA PHE A 83 -22.80 1.03 26.09
C PHE A 83 -21.91 -0.09 26.61
N TRP A 84 -21.83 -1.20 25.88
CA TRP A 84 -21.06 -2.37 26.29
C TRP A 84 -19.94 -2.68 25.31
N GLN A 85 -20.26 -2.74 24.02
CA GLN A 85 -19.25 -2.96 22.99
C GLN A 85 -19.72 -2.36 21.67
N ILE A 86 -19.30 -1.12 21.43
CA ILE A 86 -19.59 -0.45 20.18
C ILE A 86 -18.83 -1.17 19.07
N SER A 87 -19.55 -1.49 18.00
CA SER A 87 -19.05 -2.34 16.90
C SER A 87 -19.19 -1.68 15.53
N GLY A 88 -19.78 -0.48 15.49
CA GLY A 88 -19.97 0.32 14.29
C GLY A 88 -20.46 1.72 14.64
N ILE A 89 -19.94 2.71 13.92
CA ILE A 89 -20.34 4.13 14.01
C ILE A 89 -20.56 4.63 12.58
N GLY A 90 -21.68 5.33 12.35
CA GLY A 90 -21.96 6.01 11.09
C GLY A 90 -22.63 7.36 11.32
N SER A 91 -22.44 8.30 10.38
CA SER A 91 -23.08 9.62 10.42
C SER A 91 -23.80 9.89 9.10
N ASP A 92 -25.03 10.42 9.16
CA ASP A 92 -25.76 10.86 7.98
C ASP A 92 -25.50 12.32 7.63
N ARG A 93 -26.07 12.77 6.50
CA ARG A 93 -25.85 14.12 5.93
C ARG A 93 -26.33 15.25 6.85
N SER A 94 -27.21 14.96 7.81
CA SER A 94 -27.69 15.91 8.82
C SER A 94 -26.76 16.00 10.05
N GLY A 95 -25.75 15.12 10.11
CA GLY A 95 -24.86 14.94 11.25
C GLY A 95 -25.46 14.07 12.35
N THR A 96 -26.57 13.37 12.09
CA THR A 96 -27.12 12.39 13.03
C THR A 96 -26.18 11.18 13.07
N ILE A 97 -25.90 10.69 14.27
CA ILE A 97 -24.93 9.64 14.55
C ILE A 97 -25.66 8.36 14.91
N TYR A 98 -25.17 7.25 14.38
CA TYR A 98 -25.71 5.92 14.57
C TYR A 98 -24.63 5.00 15.11
N LEU A 99 -24.93 4.28 16.18
CA LEU A 99 -24.00 3.36 16.84
C LEU A 99 -24.61 1.97 16.89
N SER A 100 -23.85 0.93 16.57
CA SER A 100 -24.24 -0.45 16.85
C SER A 100 -23.50 -0.94 18.08
N ASP A 101 -24.23 -1.59 18.98
CA ASP A 101 -23.66 -2.26 20.13
C ASP A 101 -23.85 -3.77 20.00
N LYS A 102 -22.72 -4.48 19.93
CA LYS A 102 -22.67 -5.92 19.70
C LYS A 102 -23.31 -6.72 20.84
N VAL A 103 -23.12 -6.27 22.07
CA VAL A 103 -23.53 -6.99 23.28
C VAL A 103 -25.00 -6.75 23.58
N THR A 104 -25.46 -5.50 23.50
CA THR A 104 -26.87 -5.18 23.74
C THR A 104 -27.76 -5.48 22.54
N SER A 105 -27.18 -5.77 21.36
CA SER A 105 -27.90 -6.01 20.11
C SER A 105 -28.78 -4.82 19.69
N ARG A 106 -28.32 -3.61 19.99
CA ARG A 106 -29.04 -2.36 19.76
C ARG A 106 -28.32 -1.44 18.82
N ILE A 107 -29.12 -0.62 18.14
CA ILE A 107 -28.67 0.50 17.34
C ILE A 107 -29.14 1.77 18.02
N TYR A 108 -28.20 2.62 18.41
CA TYR A 108 -28.49 3.91 19.04
C TYR A 108 -28.44 5.01 17.99
N ARG A 109 -29.27 6.04 18.17
CA ARG A 109 -29.23 7.24 17.34
C ARG A 109 -29.10 8.48 18.21
N PHE A 110 -28.17 9.34 17.84
CA PHE A 110 -27.89 10.61 18.49
C PHE A 110 -27.94 11.74 17.47
N ASN A 111 -28.42 12.89 17.90
CA ASN A 111 -28.31 14.11 17.11
C ASN A 111 -26.84 14.57 17.06
N LYS A 112 -26.53 15.49 16.16
CA LYS A 112 -25.16 16.02 15.97
C LYS A 112 -24.52 16.66 17.21
N ASP A 113 -25.36 17.06 18.17
CA ASP A 113 -25.00 17.67 19.45
C ASP A 113 -24.88 16.65 20.60
N GLY A 114 -25.02 15.36 20.30
CA GLY A 114 -24.97 14.26 21.27
C GLY A 114 -26.31 13.95 21.95
N THR A 115 -27.39 14.66 21.59
CA THR A 115 -28.72 14.38 22.18
C THR A 115 -29.24 13.02 21.73
N TYR A 116 -29.64 12.18 22.68
CA TYR A 116 -30.23 10.87 22.38
C TYR A 116 -31.58 11.00 21.65
N LEU A 117 -31.70 10.36 20.49
CA LEU A 117 -32.89 10.39 19.63
C LEU A 117 -33.70 9.09 19.67
N GLY A 118 -33.18 8.06 20.34
CA GLY A 118 -33.82 6.75 20.46
C GLY A 118 -32.92 5.60 20.02
N THR A 119 -33.42 4.39 20.26
CA THR A 119 -32.76 3.13 19.90
C THR A 119 -33.77 2.17 19.30
N TRP A 120 -33.29 1.24 18.49
CA TRP A 120 -34.03 0.06 18.05
C TRP A 120 -33.09 -1.15 18.02
N GLY A 121 -33.66 -2.33 17.84
CA GLY A 121 -32.91 -3.58 17.95
C GLY A 121 -33.19 -4.32 19.24
N ASP A 122 -33.21 -5.64 19.13
CA ASP A 122 -33.19 -6.59 20.23
C ASP A 122 -32.43 -7.84 19.80
N ALA A 123 -32.00 -8.66 20.75
CA ALA A 123 -31.33 -9.91 20.46
C ALA A 123 -32.30 -10.89 19.76
N GLY A 124 -31.97 -11.36 18.56
CA GLY A 124 -32.83 -12.28 17.84
C GLY A 124 -32.47 -12.49 16.37
N LYS A 125 -33.45 -12.94 15.58
CA LYS A 125 -33.29 -13.31 14.17
C LYS A 125 -34.34 -12.70 13.26
N GLU A 126 -35.38 -12.10 13.82
CA GLU A 126 -36.46 -11.49 13.05
C GLU A 126 -36.05 -10.13 12.48
N GLN A 127 -36.93 -9.53 11.67
CA GLN A 127 -36.69 -8.22 11.08
C GLN A 127 -36.55 -7.16 12.17
N GLY A 128 -35.45 -6.40 12.14
CA GLY A 128 -35.17 -5.41 13.17
C GLY A 128 -34.55 -5.97 14.45
N GLU A 129 -34.38 -7.29 14.58
CA GLU A 129 -33.58 -7.93 15.63
C GLU A 129 -32.16 -8.19 15.14
N PHE A 130 -31.19 -8.31 16.03
CA PHE A 130 -29.78 -8.51 15.70
C PHE A 130 -29.14 -9.61 16.52
N LYS A 131 -28.08 -10.21 15.99
CA LYS A 131 -27.17 -11.08 16.71
C LYS A 131 -25.75 -10.64 16.37
N ASN A 132 -25.08 -9.99 17.32
CA ASN A 132 -23.78 -9.34 17.08
C ASN A 132 -23.84 -8.33 15.92
N PRO A 133 -24.63 -7.25 16.03
CA PRO A 133 -24.56 -6.18 15.05
C PRO A 133 -23.12 -5.63 15.01
N GLY A 134 -22.63 -5.37 13.81
CA GLY A 134 -21.30 -4.86 13.51
C GLY A 134 -21.40 -3.55 12.75
N SER A 135 -20.46 -3.32 11.83
CA SER A 135 -20.33 -2.07 11.08
C SER A 135 -21.66 -1.50 10.55
N ILE A 136 -21.78 -0.17 10.66
CA ILE A 136 -22.86 0.64 10.14
C ILE A 136 -22.33 1.45 8.96
N THR A 137 -23.09 1.53 7.87
CA THR A 137 -22.83 2.44 6.76
C THR A 137 -24.10 3.20 6.39
N ILE A 138 -23.94 4.48 6.06
CA ILE A 138 -25.02 5.31 5.53
C ILE A 138 -24.91 5.31 4.01
N LEU A 139 -25.93 4.75 3.36
CA LEU A 139 -26.11 4.89 1.92
C LEU A 139 -26.79 6.23 1.64
N THR A 140 -26.00 7.18 1.12
CA THR A 140 -26.52 8.46 0.67
C THR A 140 -27.03 8.36 -0.76
N THR A 141 -28.15 9.01 -1.03
CA THR A 141 -28.82 9.02 -2.32
C THR A 141 -29.02 10.46 -2.81
N GLN A 142 -29.50 10.63 -4.04
CA GLN A 142 -29.81 11.96 -4.57
C GLN A 142 -30.94 12.66 -3.81
N LYS A 143 -31.83 11.92 -3.16
CA LYS A 143 -32.95 12.44 -2.39
C LYS A 143 -32.76 12.02 -0.94
N GLU A 144 -32.43 12.93 -0.05
CA GLU A 144 -32.12 12.64 1.37
C GLU A 144 -33.12 11.71 2.07
N LYS A 145 -34.43 11.83 1.76
CA LYS A 145 -35.47 10.91 2.29
C LYS A 145 -35.29 9.43 1.89
N ASP A 146 -34.51 9.17 0.84
CA ASP A 146 -34.22 7.86 0.29
C ASP A 146 -32.90 7.29 0.86
N ASP A 147 -32.21 8.03 1.73
CA ASP A 147 -31.02 7.57 2.43
C ASP A 147 -31.35 6.39 3.36
N ARG A 148 -30.39 5.49 3.51
CA ARG A 148 -30.55 4.22 4.24
C ARG A 148 -29.39 3.96 5.18
N ILE A 149 -29.68 3.22 6.23
CA ILE A 149 -28.68 2.65 7.15
C ILE A 149 -28.53 1.18 6.79
N LEU A 150 -27.31 0.74 6.50
CA LEU A 150 -26.97 -0.66 6.29
C LEU A 150 -26.19 -1.13 7.51
N ILE A 151 -26.61 -2.26 8.08
CA ILE A 151 -26.08 -2.78 9.33
C ILE A 151 -25.70 -4.24 9.11
N CYS A 152 -24.44 -4.56 9.41
CA CYS A 152 -23.95 -5.94 9.41
C CYS A 152 -24.52 -6.69 10.62
N ASP A 153 -25.34 -7.71 10.40
CA ASP A 153 -25.86 -8.58 11.46
C ASP A 153 -25.07 -9.89 11.43
N SER A 154 -23.84 -9.82 11.95
CA SER A 154 -22.80 -10.82 11.70
C SER A 154 -23.16 -12.21 12.24
N GLY A 155 -23.85 -12.29 13.38
CA GLY A 155 -24.29 -13.54 13.97
C GLY A 155 -25.48 -14.19 13.25
N ASN A 156 -26.17 -13.43 12.39
CA ASN A 156 -27.27 -13.91 11.55
C ASN A 156 -26.89 -13.99 10.06
N ASN A 157 -25.64 -13.71 9.69
CA ASN A 157 -25.13 -13.79 8.32
C ASN A 157 -25.97 -12.98 7.31
N ARG A 158 -26.38 -11.76 7.69
CA ARG A 158 -27.20 -10.91 6.84
C ARG A 158 -26.79 -9.44 6.96
N ILE A 159 -27.20 -8.66 5.96
CA ILE A 159 -27.25 -7.22 6.04
C ILE A 159 -28.71 -6.81 6.22
N GLN A 160 -28.97 -5.96 7.21
CA GLN A 160 -30.28 -5.32 7.37
C GLN A 160 -30.20 -3.85 6.94
N VAL A 161 -31.23 -3.40 6.26
CA VAL A 161 -31.37 -2.07 5.69
C VAL A 161 -32.53 -1.36 6.38
N PHE A 162 -32.26 -0.17 6.91
CA PHE A 162 -33.23 0.67 7.60
C PHE A 162 -33.30 2.05 6.95
N ASN A 163 -34.39 2.76 7.20
CA ASN A 163 -34.42 4.20 6.99
C ASN A 163 -33.72 4.92 8.16
N LEU A 164 -33.44 6.21 8.01
CA LEU A 164 -32.75 7.02 9.03
C LEU A 164 -33.51 7.09 10.38
N THR A 165 -34.83 6.84 10.37
CA THR A 165 -35.64 6.80 11.60
C THR A 165 -35.61 5.46 12.34
N GLY A 166 -34.93 4.43 11.80
CA GLY A 166 -34.85 3.08 12.38
C GLY A 166 -35.97 2.14 11.91
N GLY A 167 -36.78 2.55 10.93
CA GLY A 167 -37.77 1.68 10.30
C GLY A 167 -37.12 0.69 9.34
N TYR A 168 -37.40 -0.60 9.51
CA TYR A 168 -36.89 -1.66 8.63
C TYR A 168 -37.39 -1.44 7.19
N VAL A 169 -36.46 -1.45 6.23
CA VAL A 169 -36.73 -1.27 4.80
C VAL A 169 -36.57 -2.59 4.06
N GLY A 170 -35.61 -3.41 4.48
CA GLY A 170 -35.32 -4.69 3.86
C GLY A 170 -34.01 -5.25 4.36
N GLY A 171 -33.52 -6.27 3.69
CA GLY A 171 -32.25 -6.89 4.01
C GLY A 171 -31.92 -7.91 2.96
N PHE A 172 -30.66 -8.30 2.93
CA PHE A 172 -30.22 -9.36 2.05
C PHE A 172 -29.28 -10.28 2.81
N THR A 173 -29.51 -11.57 2.62
CA THR A 173 -28.60 -12.63 2.98
C THR A 173 -27.82 -13.02 1.74
N ILE A 174 -26.68 -13.68 1.93
CA ILE A 174 -26.09 -14.45 0.83
C ILE A 174 -27.09 -15.57 0.48
N PRO A 175 -27.55 -15.68 -0.78
CA PRO A 175 -28.53 -16.71 -1.15
C PRO A 175 -28.02 -18.11 -0.80
N GLU A 176 -28.89 -19.00 -0.32
CA GLU A 176 -28.51 -20.39 -0.02
C GLU A 176 -27.94 -21.12 -1.25
N THR A 177 -28.31 -20.71 -2.45
CA THR A 177 -27.71 -21.20 -3.70
C THR A 177 -26.23 -20.82 -3.83
N VAL A 178 -25.83 -19.64 -3.35
CA VAL A 178 -24.41 -19.24 -3.26
C VAL A 178 -23.75 -19.97 -2.09
N LYS A 179 -24.43 -20.17 -0.96
CA LYS A 179 -23.92 -21.04 0.11
C LYS A 179 -23.73 -22.49 -0.35
N SER A 180 -24.60 -23.05 -1.19
CA SER A 180 -24.42 -24.41 -1.73
C SER A 180 -23.31 -24.48 -2.77
N VAL A 181 -22.96 -23.39 -3.46
CA VAL A 181 -21.76 -23.32 -4.30
C VAL A 181 -20.49 -23.22 -3.45
N ILE A 182 -20.60 -22.66 -2.23
CA ILE A 182 -19.52 -22.60 -1.23
C ILE A 182 -19.46 -23.89 -0.36
N GLU A 183 -20.58 -24.59 -0.18
CA GLU A 183 -20.75 -25.81 0.64
C GLU A 183 -20.82 -27.10 -0.20
N THR A 184 -20.82 -27.03 -1.54
CA THR A 184 -20.56 -28.21 -2.36
C THR A 184 -19.14 -28.64 -2.10
N LYS A 185 -19.04 -29.67 -1.25
CA LYS A 185 -17.91 -30.59 -1.18
C LYS A 185 -17.28 -30.68 -2.59
N PRO A 186 -15.98 -30.40 -2.74
CA PRO A 186 -15.34 -30.39 -4.05
C PRO A 186 -15.64 -31.70 -4.77
N PRO A 187 -15.83 -31.67 -6.12
CA PRO A 187 -16.02 -32.91 -6.87
C PRO A 187 -14.92 -33.89 -6.48
N ALA A 188 -15.30 -35.14 -6.24
CA ALA A 188 -14.36 -36.17 -5.81
C ALA A 188 -13.10 -36.11 -6.70
N PRO A 189 -11.90 -36.05 -6.11
CA PRO A 189 -10.68 -35.82 -6.88
C PRO A 189 -10.57 -36.96 -7.89
N GLN A 190 -10.68 -36.62 -9.17
CA GLN A 190 -10.05 -37.46 -10.17
C GLN A 190 -8.57 -37.48 -9.79
N GLN A 191 -8.07 -38.68 -9.50
CA GLN A 191 -6.73 -38.90 -8.99
C GLN A 191 -5.70 -38.35 -9.98
N THR A 192 -5.29 -37.11 -9.74
CA THR A 192 -3.99 -36.59 -10.08
C THR A 192 -3.51 -35.84 -8.86
N SER A 193 -2.59 -36.50 -8.17
CA SER A 193 -2.02 -36.20 -6.88
C SER A 193 -1.25 -34.87 -6.86
N ALA A 194 -1.75 -33.90 -6.10
CA ALA A 194 -1.00 -33.09 -5.14
C ALA A 194 -2.01 -32.31 -4.27
N VAL A 195 -2.07 -32.63 -2.99
CA VAL A 195 -2.87 -31.91 -1.99
C VAL A 195 -2.05 -30.71 -1.55
N VAL A 196 -2.51 -29.48 -1.79
CA VAL A 196 -1.90 -28.28 -1.21
C VAL A 196 -2.61 -27.99 0.11
N THR A 197 -1.96 -28.34 1.23
CA THR A 197 -2.36 -27.92 2.57
C THR A 197 -1.56 -26.66 2.92
N SER A 198 -2.09 -25.45 2.70
CA SER A 198 -1.52 -24.28 3.37
C SER A 198 -2.36 -23.94 4.61
N SER A 199 -1.67 -23.83 5.73
CA SER A 199 -2.23 -23.38 7.01
C SER A 199 -1.82 -21.93 7.12
N TYR A 200 -2.75 -21.00 7.33
CA TYR A 200 -2.39 -19.58 7.54
C TYR A 200 -1.31 -19.41 8.62
N VAL A 201 -0.47 -18.39 8.48
CA VAL A 201 0.58 -18.03 9.43
C VAL A 201 -0.04 -17.91 10.83
N GLN A 202 0.46 -18.71 11.76
CA GLN A 202 0.06 -18.64 13.17
C GLN A 202 1.15 -17.89 13.95
N PRO A 203 0.87 -16.69 14.48
CA PRO A 203 1.84 -15.95 15.28
C PRO A 203 2.35 -16.77 16.47
N GLU A 204 3.65 -16.77 16.69
CA GLU A 204 4.26 -17.52 17.79
C GLU A 204 4.04 -16.83 19.15
N ILE A 205 3.44 -17.57 20.08
CA ILE A 205 3.24 -17.11 21.46
C ILE A 205 4.59 -16.96 22.16
N GLY A 206 4.86 -15.77 22.70
CA GLY A 206 6.05 -15.51 23.53
C GLY A 206 7.26 -14.95 22.80
N ALA A 207 7.13 -14.47 21.57
CA ALA A 207 8.19 -13.75 20.87
C ALA A 207 8.65 -12.51 21.68
N ASN A 208 9.93 -12.47 22.08
CA ASN A 208 10.51 -11.35 22.83
C ASN A 208 11.88 -10.93 22.23
N PRO A 209 12.08 -9.66 21.83
CA PRO A 209 11.07 -8.61 21.76
C PRO A 209 10.00 -8.95 20.73
N ARG A 210 8.77 -8.44 20.95
CA ARG A 210 7.65 -8.66 20.03
C ARG A 210 7.89 -7.94 18.70
N PHE A 211 8.37 -6.69 18.76
CA PHE A 211 8.66 -5.90 17.58
C PHE A 211 10.15 -5.67 17.41
N VAL A 212 10.61 -5.69 16.17
CA VAL A 212 12.00 -5.40 15.80
C VAL A 212 12.01 -4.38 14.67
N GLU A 213 12.81 -3.32 14.82
CA GLU A 213 12.98 -2.34 13.75
C GLU A 213 13.90 -2.87 12.64
N ARG A 214 13.50 -2.60 11.39
CA ARG A 214 14.26 -2.88 10.18
C ARG A 214 14.27 -1.65 9.28
N THR A 215 15.44 -1.01 9.21
CA THR A 215 15.65 0.16 8.33
C THR A 215 16.21 -0.23 6.96
N PHE A 216 15.63 0.31 5.91
CA PHE A 216 16.09 0.22 4.52
C PHE A 216 16.51 1.61 4.05
N THR A 217 17.58 1.71 3.28
CA THR A 217 17.92 2.95 2.59
C THR A 217 17.40 2.84 1.17
N VAL A 218 16.40 3.65 0.83
CA VAL A 218 15.75 3.65 -0.47
C VAL A 218 16.23 4.85 -1.29
N LEU A 219 16.92 4.57 -2.39
CA LEU A 219 17.29 5.59 -3.38
C LEU A 219 16.08 6.08 -4.17
N SER A 220 15.84 7.40 -4.15
CA SER A 220 14.86 8.08 -4.99
C SER A 220 15.38 9.46 -5.39
N SER A 221 15.35 9.81 -6.68
CA SER A 221 15.72 11.15 -7.18
C SER A 221 17.08 11.71 -6.71
N ASN A 222 18.13 10.87 -6.62
CA ASN A 222 19.46 11.16 -6.03
C ASN A 222 19.48 11.39 -4.51
N THR A 223 18.41 11.03 -3.79
CA THR A 223 18.35 11.09 -2.33
C THR A 223 18.24 9.70 -1.74
N GLU A 224 18.95 9.48 -0.64
CA GLU A 224 18.83 8.30 0.20
C GLU A 224 17.74 8.55 1.24
N ILE A 225 16.68 7.74 1.18
CA ILE A 225 15.53 7.87 2.07
C ILE A 225 15.53 6.68 3.04
N PRO A 226 15.75 6.88 4.35
CA PRO A 226 15.62 5.82 5.32
C PRO A 226 14.14 5.46 5.50
N VAL A 227 13.82 4.17 5.43
CA VAL A 227 12.49 3.60 5.68
C VAL A 227 12.63 2.62 6.84
N SER A 228 12.15 3.01 8.01
CA SER A 228 12.17 2.17 9.23
C SER A 228 10.84 1.46 9.42
N LEU A 229 10.88 0.13 9.38
CA LEU A 229 9.70 -0.73 9.53
C LEU A 229 9.73 -1.44 10.90
N GLN A 230 8.60 -1.46 11.60
CA GLN A 230 8.42 -2.30 12.79
C GLN A 230 7.92 -3.68 12.35
N VAL A 231 8.69 -4.72 12.61
CA VAL A 231 8.34 -6.10 12.22
C VAL A 231 7.83 -6.86 13.44
N ASP A 232 6.62 -7.42 13.37
CA ASP A 232 6.12 -8.34 14.41
C ASP A 232 6.86 -9.68 14.31
N ARG A 233 7.73 -9.93 15.29
CA ARG A 233 8.57 -11.13 15.39
C ARG A 233 7.74 -12.38 15.64
N SER A 234 6.55 -12.28 16.25
CA SER A 234 5.67 -13.43 16.43
C SER A 234 5.15 -13.94 15.08
N VAL A 235 4.81 -13.04 14.17
CA VAL A 235 4.38 -13.37 12.80
C VAL A 235 5.54 -13.95 12.01
N TYR A 236 6.73 -13.33 12.09
CA TYR A 236 7.95 -13.85 11.45
C TYR A 236 8.25 -15.29 11.87
N LEU A 237 8.28 -15.58 13.18
CA LEU A 237 8.55 -16.93 13.68
C LEU A 237 7.45 -17.94 13.29
N GLY A 238 6.20 -17.47 13.18
CA GLY A 238 5.08 -18.25 12.65
C GLY A 238 5.29 -18.62 11.18
N ALA A 239 5.65 -17.64 10.34
CA ALA A 239 5.86 -17.80 8.91
C ALA A 239 6.96 -18.83 8.60
N GLN A 240 8.06 -18.81 9.38
CA GLN A 240 9.16 -19.77 9.24
C GLN A 240 8.75 -21.25 9.42
N LYS A 241 7.60 -21.52 10.03
CA LYS A 241 7.12 -22.88 10.29
C LYS A 241 6.28 -23.47 9.16
N ILE A 242 5.78 -22.64 8.25
CA ILE A 242 4.75 -23.03 7.28
C ILE A 242 5.11 -22.71 5.83
N SER A 243 6.39 -22.44 5.53
CA SER A 243 7.01 -22.17 4.20
C SER A 243 6.04 -22.14 3.02
N MET A 244 5.97 -21.00 2.30
CA MET A 244 5.09 -20.85 1.14
C MET A 244 5.24 -22.01 0.15
N ASP A 245 4.16 -22.79 -0.05
CA ASP A 245 4.18 -23.96 -0.94
C ASP A 245 4.08 -23.53 -2.42
N THR A 246 5.23 -23.14 -2.94
CA THR A 246 5.37 -22.44 -4.23
C THR A 246 6.57 -22.97 -5.03
N LYS A 247 7.17 -24.05 -4.52
CA LYS A 247 8.15 -24.87 -5.24
C LYS A 247 7.43 -25.40 -6.47
N ASP A 248 7.85 -25.00 -7.67
CA ASP A 248 7.30 -25.39 -9.00
C ASP A 248 6.43 -24.36 -9.74
N ILE A 249 6.30 -23.11 -9.25
CA ILE A 249 5.58 -22.05 -10.00
C ILE A 249 6.17 -21.82 -11.41
N ALA A 250 7.47 -22.01 -11.58
CA ALA A 250 8.16 -21.85 -12.86
C ALA A 250 8.02 -23.05 -13.82
N THR A 251 7.44 -24.18 -13.35
CA THR A 251 7.41 -25.45 -14.09
C THR A 251 6.01 -26.05 -14.26
N LYS A 252 4.98 -25.50 -13.60
CA LYS A 252 3.58 -25.95 -13.66
C LYS A 252 2.66 -24.94 -14.35
N ASN A 253 1.49 -25.43 -14.80
CA ASN A 253 0.42 -24.59 -15.36
C ASN A 253 -0.02 -23.54 -14.30
N PRO A 254 -0.06 -22.23 -14.63
CA PRO A 254 -0.54 -21.19 -13.70
C PRO A 254 -1.91 -21.39 -13.10
N GLU A 255 -2.79 -22.12 -13.79
CA GLU A 255 -4.10 -22.49 -13.23
C GLU A 255 -3.98 -23.39 -11.99
N GLU A 256 -2.85 -24.09 -11.83
CA GLU A 256 -2.59 -25.00 -10.70
C GLU A 256 -2.03 -24.27 -9.47
N TRP A 257 -1.19 -23.25 -9.67
CA TRP A 257 -0.48 -22.57 -8.57
C TRP A 257 -0.97 -21.14 -8.30
N GLY A 258 -1.60 -20.47 -9.27
CA GLY A 258 -2.15 -19.12 -9.12
C GLY A 258 -3.12 -19.01 -7.93
N PRO A 259 -4.08 -19.94 -7.77
CA PRO A 259 -4.97 -19.97 -6.61
C PRO A 259 -4.23 -20.16 -5.28
N VAL A 260 -3.13 -20.92 -5.25
CA VAL A 260 -2.32 -21.12 -4.04
C VAL A 260 -1.72 -19.80 -3.59
N ILE A 261 -1.07 -19.06 -4.50
CA ILE A 261 -0.52 -17.75 -4.18
C ILE A 261 -1.62 -16.78 -3.74
N ALA A 262 -2.75 -16.76 -4.45
CA ALA A 262 -3.87 -15.90 -4.09
C ALA A 262 -4.39 -16.19 -2.68
N GLN A 263 -4.40 -17.46 -2.27
CA GLN A 263 -4.73 -17.88 -0.91
C GLN A 263 -3.67 -17.41 0.09
N GLU A 264 -2.37 -17.57 -0.18
CA GLU A 264 -1.31 -17.09 0.72
C GLU A 264 -1.35 -15.57 0.88
N LEU A 265 -1.67 -14.83 -0.18
CA LEU A 265 -1.84 -13.38 -0.13
C LEU A 265 -3.07 -12.95 0.69
N SER A 266 -4.06 -13.83 0.86
CA SER A 266 -5.24 -13.60 1.71
C SER A 266 -5.00 -13.94 3.18
N ASP A 267 -3.78 -14.36 3.55
CA ASP A 267 -3.41 -14.56 4.95
C ASP A 267 -3.52 -13.23 5.72
N PRO A 268 -4.28 -13.16 6.83
CA PRO A 268 -4.51 -11.91 7.53
C PRO A 268 -3.22 -11.24 8.04
N THR A 269 -2.23 -12.03 8.43
CA THR A 269 -0.94 -11.49 8.90
C THR A 269 -0.10 -10.96 7.74
N THR A 270 -0.26 -11.56 6.56
CA THR A 270 0.34 -11.06 5.31
C THR A 270 -0.32 -9.75 4.90
N GLU A 271 -1.65 -9.65 4.91
CA GLU A 271 -2.37 -8.41 4.61
C GLU A 271 -1.97 -7.27 5.57
N GLU A 272 -1.91 -7.56 6.88
CA GLU A 272 -1.45 -6.60 7.88
C GLU A 272 0.00 -6.16 7.65
N THR A 273 0.91 -7.11 7.40
CA THR A 273 2.32 -6.80 7.10
C THR A 273 2.45 -5.91 5.87
N ILE A 274 1.72 -6.20 4.80
CA ILE A 274 1.74 -5.40 3.57
C ILE A 274 1.21 -3.99 3.82
N ARG A 275 0.13 -3.85 4.61
CA ARG A 275 -0.43 -2.56 4.98
C ARG A 275 0.58 -1.72 5.77
N ASP A 276 1.24 -2.29 6.78
CA ASP A 276 2.21 -1.56 7.61
C ASP A 276 3.42 -1.07 6.80
N ILE A 277 3.91 -1.90 5.87
CA ILE A 277 4.98 -1.51 4.94
C ILE A 277 4.50 -0.37 4.04
N LEU A 278 3.32 -0.53 3.45
CA LEU A 278 2.78 0.46 2.52
C LEU A 278 2.54 1.81 3.22
N ASP A 279 1.91 1.82 4.39
CA ASP A 279 1.65 3.04 5.15
C ASP A 279 2.94 3.81 5.46
N THR A 280 4.01 3.09 5.81
CA THR A 280 5.33 3.69 6.04
C THR A 280 5.89 4.30 4.75
N LEU A 281 5.82 3.59 3.62
CA LEU A 281 6.28 4.11 2.33
C LEU A 281 5.48 5.33 1.88
N LEU A 282 4.15 5.31 2.06
CA LEU A 282 3.28 6.43 1.72
C LEU A 282 3.58 7.64 2.61
N TYR A 283 3.82 7.45 3.90
CA TYR A 283 4.23 8.52 4.80
C TYR A 283 5.55 9.17 4.36
N GLU A 284 6.58 8.37 4.07
CA GLU A 284 7.88 8.88 3.61
C GLU A 284 7.79 9.60 2.25
N GLY A 285 7.00 9.08 1.31
CA GLY A 285 6.80 9.73 0.02
C GLY A 285 5.98 11.02 0.12
N ASN A 286 4.89 11.02 0.91
CA ASN A 286 4.01 12.18 1.08
C ASN A 286 4.71 13.33 1.81
N SER A 287 5.50 13.04 2.85
CA SER A 287 6.31 14.06 3.54
C SER A 287 7.32 14.76 2.63
N ARG A 288 7.69 14.13 1.51
CA ARG A 288 8.56 14.68 0.46
C ARG A 288 7.80 15.20 -0.76
N SER A 289 6.47 15.24 -0.70
CA SER A 289 5.59 15.72 -1.77
C SER A 289 5.75 14.95 -3.09
N PHE A 290 5.97 13.63 -3.02
CA PHE A 290 6.03 12.80 -4.22
C PHE A 290 4.72 12.86 -4.99
N ASN A 291 4.83 13.06 -6.30
CA ASN A 291 3.69 12.90 -7.19
C ASN A 291 3.36 11.41 -7.41
N GLU A 292 2.23 11.14 -8.09
CA GLU A 292 1.74 9.78 -8.34
C GLU A 292 2.80 8.85 -8.97
N ARG A 293 3.56 9.35 -9.95
CA ARG A 293 4.64 8.59 -10.60
C ARG A 293 5.77 8.31 -9.63
N GLU A 294 6.24 9.34 -8.92
CA GLU A 294 7.35 9.23 -7.97
C GLU A 294 7.04 8.27 -6.82
N MET A 295 5.78 8.24 -6.35
CA MET A 295 5.36 7.29 -5.33
C MET A 295 5.44 5.84 -5.81
N VAL A 296 4.97 5.56 -7.03
CA VAL A 296 5.06 4.20 -7.61
C VAL A 296 6.51 3.77 -7.83
N GLU A 297 7.35 4.68 -8.35
CA GLU A 297 8.78 4.43 -8.50
C GLU A 297 9.45 4.19 -7.13
N PHE A 298 9.10 4.96 -6.11
CA PHE A 298 9.62 4.80 -4.75
C PHE A 298 9.27 3.43 -4.15
N ILE A 299 8.02 2.97 -4.29
CA ILE A 299 7.59 1.62 -3.86
C ILE A 299 8.39 0.55 -4.59
N ALA A 300 8.57 0.68 -5.90
CA ALA A 300 9.36 -0.27 -6.67
C ALA A 300 10.85 -0.26 -6.27
N HIS A 301 11.44 0.91 -6.06
CA HIS A 301 12.84 1.04 -5.64
C HIS A 301 13.07 0.44 -4.25
N PHE A 302 12.11 0.58 -3.33
CA PHE A 302 12.16 -0.08 -2.03
C PHE A 302 12.33 -1.59 -2.19
N VAL A 303 11.52 -2.22 -3.04
CA VAL A 303 11.63 -3.66 -3.30
C VAL A 303 12.90 -4.01 -4.07
N GLN A 304 13.25 -3.25 -5.11
CA GLN A 304 14.45 -3.49 -5.93
C GLN A 304 15.74 -3.50 -5.11
N GLN A 305 15.81 -2.73 -4.03
CA GLN A 305 16.98 -2.63 -3.15
C GLN A 305 17.10 -3.78 -2.15
N ILE A 306 16.06 -4.59 -1.96
CA ILE A 306 16.15 -5.80 -1.13
C ILE A 306 17.14 -6.76 -1.80
N PRO A 307 18.20 -7.22 -1.10
CA PRO A 307 19.15 -8.19 -1.63
C PRO A 307 18.47 -9.44 -2.23
N LEU A 308 18.84 -9.75 -3.48
CA LEU A 308 18.39 -10.96 -4.18
C LEU A 308 19.12 -12.20 -3.63
N THR A 309 18.40 -13.31 -3.48
CA THR A 309 18.97 -14.60 -3.08
C THR A 309 18.63 -15.71 -4.08
N ASP A 310 19.46 -16.75 -4.12
CA ASP A 310 19.22 -17.97 -4.90
C ASP A 310 18.51 -19.06 -4.07
N GLU A 311 17.90 -18.67 -2.94
CA GLU A 311 17.19 -19.61 -2.07
C GLU A 311 15.92 -20.11 -2.77
N SER A 312 15.71 -21.43 -2.77
CA SER A 312 14.59 -22.07 -3.45
C SER A 312 13.27 -21.98 -2.69
N ASP A 313 13.34 -21.71 -1.39
CA ASP A 313 12.17 -21.61 -0.54
C ASP A 313 11.66 -20.17 -0.57
N ASN A 314 10.40 -20.00 -0.96
CA ASN A 314 9.78 -18.68 -0.99
C ASN A 314 9.33 -18.26 0.41
N ARG A 315 9.30 -16.94 0.59
CA ARG A 315 9.21 -16.24 1.87
C ARG A 315 7.92 -15.42 1.93
N TYR A 316 7.29 -15.41 3.10
CA TYR A 316 6.23 -14.45 3.37
C TYR A 316 6.81 -13.02 3.45
N PRO A 317 6.02 -11.96 3.15
CA PRO A 317 6.48 -10.58 3.23
C PRO A 317 7.19 -10.22 4.55
N VAL A 318 6.70 -10.73 5.68
CA VAL A 318 7.31 -10.51 6.99
C VAL A 318 8.74 -11.04 7.08
N GLU A 319 9.03 -12.18 6.44
CA GLU A 319 10.36 -12.80 6.40
C GLU A 319 11.29 -12.00 5.49
N ILE A 320 10.77 -11.50 4.36
CA ILE A 320 11.54 -10.65 3.43
C ILE A 320 12.03 -9.39 4.17
N ILE A 321 11.14 -8.74 4.92
CA ILE A 321 11.48 -7.51 5.66
C ILE A 321 12.36 -7.81 6.86
N HIS A 322 12.06 -8.87 7.62
CA HIS A 322 12.85 -9.25 8.79
C HIS A 322 14.30 -9.60 8.41
N ASP A 323 14.47 -10.44 7.37
CA ASP A 323 15.79 -10.94 6.97
C ASP A 323 16.50 -10.04 5.96
N LYS A 324 15.78 -9.04 5.44
CA LYS A 324 16.25 -8.09 4.40
C LYS A 324 16.80 -8.81 3.18
N LYS A 325 16.08 -9.83 2.70
CA LYS A 325 16.47 -10.61 1.52
C LYS A 325 15.27 -11.39 0.96
N GLY A 326 15.30 -11.68 -0.33
CA GLY A 326 14.30 -12.52 -0.98
C GLY A 326 14.75 -12.92 -2.38
N ASN A 327 14.24 -14.03 -2.90
CA ASN A 327 14.47 -14.41 -4.28
C ASN A 327 13.58 -13.59 -5.23
N SER A 328 13.66 -13.85 -6.54
CA SER A 328 12.90 -13.09 -7.55
C SER A 328 11.39 -13.17 -7.32
N PHE A 329 10.90 -14.35 -6.95
CA PHE A 329 9.48 -14.59 -6.71
C PHE A 329 8.97 -13.85 -5.47
N ASP A 330 9.71 -13.93 -4.36
CA ASP A 330 9.42 -13.21 -3.11
C ASP A 330 9.28 -11.71 -3.36
N LYS A 331 10.27 -11.15 -4.08
CA LYS A 331 10.33 -9.72 -4.39
C LYS A 331 9.21 -9.31 -5.34
N ALA A 332 8.90 -10.12 -6.36
CA ALA A 332 7.78 -9.88 -7.26
C ALA A 332 6.44 -9.87 -6.51
N LEU A 333 6.25 -10.81 -5.58
CA LEU A 333 5.02 -10.93 -4.81
C LEU A 333 4.86 -9.77 -3.82
N LEU A 334 5.94 -9.36 -3.16
CA LEU A 334 5.96 -8.16 -2.31
C LEU A 334 5.60 -6.90 -3.12
N LEU A 335 6.23 -6.70 -4.28
CA LEU A 335 5.94 -5.56 -5.15
C LEU A 335 4.49 -5.56 -5.65
N TYR A 336 3.99 -6.73 -6.07
CA TYR A 336 2.60 -6.91 -6.49
C TYR A 336 1.65 -6.47 -5.39
N SER A 337 1.86 -6.97 -4.17
CA SER A 337 1.00 -6.70 -3.02
C SER A 337 1.03 -5.24 -2.58
N LEU A 338 2.19 -4.58 -2.60
CA LEU A 338 2.32 -3.16 -2.27
C LEU A 338 1.60 -2.26 -3.28
N LEU A 339 1.79 -2.50 -4.59
CA LEU A 339 1.15 -1.70 -5.64
C LEU A 339 -0.37 -1.92 -5.66
N LYS A 340 -0.81 -3.17 -5.48
CA LYS A 340 -2.23 -3.51 -5.31
C LYS A 340 -2.82 -2.83 -4.08
N GLY A 341 -2.16 -2.92 -2.92
CA GLY A 341 -2.58 -2.27 -1.69
C GLY A 341 -2.67 -0.74 -1.83
N HIS A 342 -1.84 -0.15 -2.69
CA HIS A 342 -1.92 1.27 -3.04
C HIS A 342 -3.07 1.62 -4.02
N GLY A 343 -3.79 0.61 -4.48
CA GLY A 343 -4.98 0.71 -5.33
C GLY A 343 -4.72 0.62 -6.83
N TYR A 344 -3.53 0.19 -7.26
CA TYR A 344 -3.24 0.01 -8.70
C TYR A 344 -3.75 -1.32 -9.23
N ASP A 345 -4.20 -1.29 -10.49
CA ASP A 345 -4.45 -2.52 -11.25
C ASP A 345 -3.12 -3.14 -11.66
N VAL A 346 -2.85 -4.33 -11.14
CA VAL A 346 -1.58 -5.03 -11.30
C VAL A 346 -1.78 -6.51 -11.63
N VAL A 347 -0.86 -7.04 -12.41
CA VAL A 347 -0.75 -8.45 -12.76
C VAL A 347 0.59 -9.00 -12.29
N PHE A 348 0.59 -10.26 -11.90
CA PHE A 348 1.80 -11.02 -11.62
C PHE A 348 2.32 -11.61 -12.94
N LEU A 349 3.62 -11.47 -13.20
CA LEU A 349 4.27 -11.93 -14.42
C LEU A 349 5.25 -13.04 -14.09
N ALA A 350 4.88 -14.29 -14.33
CA ALA A 350 5.75 -15.44 -14.08
C ALA A 350 6.42 -15.90 -15.37
N TYR A 351 7.74 -16.06 -15.37
CA TYR A 351 8.49 -16.46 -16.57
C TYR A 351 8.82 -17.96 -16.50
N PRO A 352 8.03 -18.85 -17.12
CA PRO A 352 8.27 -20.28 -17.05
C PRO A 352 9.64 -20.68 -17.59
N GLY A 353 10.29 -21.61 -16.91
CA GLY A 353 11.67 -22.03 -17.23
C GLY A 353 12.76 -21.05 -16.77
N PHE A 354 12.37 -19.91 -16.19
CA PHE A 354 13.27 -18.97 -15.54
C PHE A 354 12.92 -18.92 -14.05
N ALA A 355 13.93 -18.84 -13.17
CA ALA A 355 13.72 -18.56 -11.76
C ALA A 355 13.43 -17.05 -11.56
N HIS A 356 12.45 -16.53 -12.31
CA HIS A 356 12.19 -15.10 -12.46
C HIS A 356 10.69 -14.79 -12.45
N ALA A 357 10.34 -13.74 -11.72
CA ALA A 357 9.01 -13.15 -11.75
C ALA A 357 9.10 -11.61 -11.80
N GLY A 358 8.03 -10.98 -12.23
CA GLY A 358 7.89 -9.53 -12.14
C GLY A 358 6.45 -9.10 -12.01
N VAL A 359 6.25 -7.79 -12.11
CA VAL A 359 4.93 -7.19 -11.90
C VAL A 359 4.58 -6.35 -13.12
N GLY A 360 3.36 -6.48 -13.60
CA GLY A 360 2.79 -5.58 -14.59
C GLY A 360 1.88 -4.58 -13.90
N ILE A 361 1.99 -3.30 -14.22
CA ILE A 361 1.03 -2.27 -13.77
C ILE A 361 0.24 -1.74 -14.97
N ARG A 362 -1.09 -1.67 -14.84
CA ARG A 362 -1.97 -1.32 -15.96
C ARG A 362 -1.69 0.09 -16.46
N LEU A 363 -1.54 0.24 -17.76
CA LEU A 363 -1.37 1.51 -18.44
C LEU A 363 -2.72 2.20 -18.62
N LYS A 364 -2.72 3.53 -18.54
CA LYS A 364 -3.93 4.32 -18.80
C LYS A 364 -4.33 4.33 -20.28
N GLU A 365 -3.35 4.22 -21.16
CA GLU A 365 -3.51 4.37 -22.59
C GLU A 365 -2.69 3.29 -23.30
N HIS A 366 -3.15 2.88 -24.48
CA HIS A 366 -2.43 1.95 -25.34
C HIS A 366 -1.08 2.51 -25.76
N VAL A 367 -0.04 1.68 -25.76
CA VAL A 367 1.32 2.10 -26.12
C VAL A 367 1.88 1.22 -27.21
N GLN A 368 2.23 1.83 -28.33
CA GLN A 368 2.96 1.15 -29.40
C GLN A 368 4.46 1.34 -29.19
N SER A 369 5.17 0.32 -28.70
CA SER A 369 6.63 0.34 -28.60
C SER A 369 7.24 -1.04 -28.85
N ASP A 370 8.29 -1.08 -29.67
CA ASP A 370 9.12 -2.27 -29.89
C ASP A 370 10.24 -2.40 -28.83
N THR A 371 10.37 -1.40 -27.94
CA THR A 371 11.45 -1.31 -26.94
C THR A 371 10.98 -1.58 -25.52
N PHE A 372 9.74 -1.19 -25.21
CA PHE A 372 9.07 -1.43 -23.95
C PHE A 372 8.32 -2.75 -24.04
N ARG A 373 8.49 -3.67 -23.08
CA ARG A 373 7.52 -4.78 -23.00
C ARG A 373 6.28 -4.33 -22.27
N ILE A 374 5.21 -4.44 -23.01
CA ILE A 374 3.85 -4.25 -22.59
C ILE A 374 3.18 -5.60 -22.72
N TYR A 375 2.54 -6.03 -21.65
CA TYR A 375 1.89 -7.32 -21.58
C TYR A 375 0.38 -7.13 -21.71
N PRO A 376 -0.23 -7.55 -22.83
CA PRO A 376 -1.68 -7.54 -22.95
C PRO A 376 -2.27 -8.65 -22.07
N ASP A 377 -3.40 -8.39 -21.43
CA ASP A 377 -4.15 -9.40 -20.66
C ASP A 377 -5.10 -10.25 -21.52
N GLY A 378 -5.22 -9.92 -22.81
CA GLY A 378 -6.14 -10.55 -23.74
C GLY A 378 -7.56 -9.95 -23.76
N ASN A 379 -7.89 -9.04 -22.84
CA ASN A 379 -9.15 -8.29 -22.80
C ASN A 379 -9.01 -6.85 -23.31
N GLY A 380 -7.80 -6.46 -23.71
CA GLY A 380 -7.49 -5.14 -24.27
C GLY A 380 -6.79 -4.21 -23.28
N ASP A 381 -6.55 -4.66 -22.05
CA ASP A 381 -5.73 -3.93 -21.08
C ASP A 381 -4.25 -4.28 -21.26
N GLU A 382 -3.40 -3.30 -21.00
CA GLU A 382 -1.96 -3.38 -21.23
C GLU A 382 -1.18 -3.05 -19.97
N TYR A 383 -0.16 -3.85 -19.69
CA TYR A 383 0.60 -3.76 -18.45
C TYR A 383 2.08 -3.51 -18.72
N VAL A 384 2.63 -2.42 -18.18
CA VAL A 384 4.09 -2.18 -18.24
C VAL A 384 4.80 -3.02 -17.20
N TYR A 385 5.88 -3.67 -17.64
CA TYR A 385 6.76 -4.46 -16.79
C TYR A 385 7.51 -3.62 -15.74
N ILE A 386 7.56 -4.12 -14.50
CA ILE A 386 8.42 -3.64 -13.44
C ILE A 386 9.28 -4.82 -12.97
N ASN A 387 10.60 -4.64 -13.02
CA ASN A 387 11.55 -5.62 -12.54
C ASN A 387 11.75 -5.48 -11.02
N PRO A 388 11.45 -6.51 -10.22
CA PRO A 388 11.64 -6.45 -8.77
C PRO A 388 13.08 -6.79 -8.37
N ASP A 389 13.85 -7.50 -9.21
CA ASP A 389 15.08 -8.18 -8.77
C ASP A 389 16.24 -7.24 -8.47
N GLY A 390 16.28 -6.08 -9.11
CA GLY A 390 17.37 -5.16 -8.93
C GLY A 390 17.14 -3.80 -9.56
N PRO A 391 18.09 -2.88 -9.34
CA PRO A 391 17.96 -1.49 -9.77
C PRO A 391 17.73 -1.40 -11.28
N SER A 392 16.55 -0.92 -11.68
CA SER A 392 16.20 -0.81 -13.10
C SER A 392 15.03 0.13 -13.33
N PHE A 393 15.03 0.77 -14.50
CA PHE A 393 13.93 1.62 -14.95
C PHE A 393 12.69 0.78 -15.27
N PHE A 394 11.53 1.41 -15.08
CA PHE A 394 10.24 0.84 -15.46
C PHE A 394 10.20 0.53 -16.96
N GLY A 395 9.65 -0.62 -17.32
CA GLY A 395 9.59 -1.16 -18.68
C GLY A 395 10.91 -1.72 -19.21
N GLY A 396 12.02 -1.60 -18.48
CA GLY A 396 13.31 -2.21 -18.83
C GLY A 396 13.33 -3.70 -18.51
N LEU A 397 13.52 -4.55 -19.54
CA LEU A 397 13.83 -5.97 -19.33
C LEU A 397 15.32 -6.26 -19.47
N ALA A 398 15.80 -7.16 -18.62
CA ALA A 398 17.05 -7.86 -18.87
C ALA A 398 16.96 -8.61 -20.21
N THR A 399 18.04 -8.58 -20.98
CA THR A 399 18.16 -9.25 -22.29
C THR A 399 17.80 -10.73 -22.22
N THR A 400 18.08 -11.38 -21.08
CA THR A 400 17.79 -12.79 -20.79
C THR A 400 16.32 -13.17 -20.96
N TYR A 401 15.40 -12.25 -20.70
CA TYR A 401 13.95 -12.51 -20.74
C TYR A 401 13.28 -11.95 -21.99
N LYS A 402 14.04 -11.24 -22.85
CA LYS A 402 13.49 -10.50 -23.99
C LYS A 402 12.80 -11.42 -25.02
N SER A 403 13.17 -12.70 -25.07
CA SER A 403 12.61 -13.70 -25.98
C SER A 403 11.54 -14.59 -25.36
N SER A 404 11.15 -14.38 -24.10
CA SER A 404 10.27 -15.27 -23.36
C SER A 404 9.02 -14.53 -22.91
N ASP A 405 7.85 -15.10 -23.16
CA ASP A 405 6.58 -14.52 -22.73
C ASP A 405 6.19 -15.04 -21.35
N PRO A 406 5.90 -14.16 -20.38
CA PRO A 406 5.43 -14.59 -19.08
C PRO A 406 3.98 -15.04 -19.14
N PHE A 407 3.57 -15.81 -18.14
CA PHE A 407 2.18 -15.93 -17.78
C PHE A 407 1.72 -14.62 -17.11
N VAL A 408 0.67 -14.01 -17.67
CA VAL A 408 0.04 -12.79 -17.13
C VAL A 408 -1.10 -13.20 -16.22
N LEU A 409 -0.99 -12.92 -14.92
CA LEU A 409 -1.89 -13.48 -13.92
C LEU A 409 -2.53 -12.42 -13.04
N HIS A 410 -3.85 -12.46 -13.00
CA HIS A 410 -4.65 -11.73 -12.02
C HIS A 410 -4.80 -12.58 -10.76
N LEU A 411 -3.89 -12.39 -9.79
CA LEU A 411 -3.96 -13.08 -8.48
C LEU A 411 -5.17 -12.61 -7.64
N SER A 412 -5.85 -11.55 -8.09
CA SER A 412 -7.11 -11.07 -7.53
C SER A 412 -7.92 -10.34 -8.58
N LYS A 413 -9.23 -10.21 -8.36
CA LYS A 413 -10.10 -9.49 -9.30
C LYS A 413 -9.78 -7.99 -9.26
N PRO A 414 -9.65 -7.33 -10.42
CA PRO A 414 -9.49 -5.87 -10.47
C PRO A 414 -10.70 -5.18 -9.83
N GLU A 415 -10.46 -4.10 -9.09
CA GLU A 415 -11.53 -3.27 -8.53
C GLU A 415 -12.02 -2.29 -9.61
N SER A 416 -13.30 -1.93 -9.60
CA SER A 416 -13.90 -1.06 -10.62
C SER A 416 -13.26 0.34 -10.71
N ASN A 417 -12.54 0.76 -9.68
CA ASN A 417 -11.89 2.06 -9.52
C ASN A 417 -10.36 1.94 -9.35
N SER A 418 -9.75 0.82 -9.73
CA SER A 418 -8.29 0.66 -9.64
C SER A 418 -7.55 1.71 -10.47
N LYS A 419 -6.47 2.26 -9.90
CA LYS A 419 -5.57 3.24 -10.52
C LYS A 419 -4.80 2.63 -11.68
N THR A 420 -4.40 3.47 -12.62
CA THR A 420 -3.54 3.13 -13.76
C THR A 420 -2.26 3.95 -13.74
N TYR A 421 -1.18 3.41 -14.29
CA TYR A 421 0.10 4.09 -14.35
C TYR A 421 0.14 5.14 -15.48
N ASN A 422 0.29 6.41 -15.08
CA ASN A 422 0.34 7.56 -15.99
C ASN A 422 1.76 8.00 -16.36
N GLY A 423 2.79 7.40 -15.73
CA GLY A 423 4.19 7.75 -15.94
C GLY A 423 4.83 7.15 -17.19
N TYR A 424 4.11 6.33 -17.96
CA TYR A 424 4.70 5.50 -19.02
C TYR A 424 5.42 6.32 -20.10
N ASN A 425 4.86 7.45 -20.56
CA ASN A 425 5.47 8.29 -21.60
C ASN A 425 6.86 8.78 -21.17
N TYR A 426 7.00 9.04 -19.88
CA TYR A 426 8.24 9.47 -19.28
C TYR A 426 9.29 8.36 -19.28
N SER A 427 8.93 7.20 -18.73
CA SER A 427 9.80 6.03 -18.66
C SER A 427 10.17 5.51 -20.05
N LEU A 428 9.21 5.52 -20.99
CA LEU A 428 9.40 5.17 -22.39
C LEU A 428 10.43 6.09 -23.06
N TYR A 429 10.28 7.42 -22.92
CA TYR A 429 11.24 8.38 -23.47
C TYR A 429 12.67 8.11 -22.96
N VAL A 430 12.81 7.84 -21.67
CA VAL A 430 14.12 7.58 -21.04
C VAL A 430 14.73 6.30 -21.60
N VAL A 431 13.98 5.19 -21.59
CA VAL A 431 14.46 3.88 -22.08
C VAL A 431 14.81 3.92 -23.56
N GLU A 432 13.96 4.51 -24.41
CA GLU A 432 14.27 4.65 -25.84
C GLU A 432 15.50 5.51 -26.09
N SER A 433 15.62 6.62 -25.35
CA SER A 433 16.79 7.50 -25.47
C SER A 433 18.06 6.75 -25.08
N ILE A 434 18.04 5.96 -24.02
CA ILE A 434 19.18 5.15 -23.58
C ILE A 434 19.62 4.17 -24.68
N ILE A 435 18.68 3.43 -25.28
CA ILE A 435 18.98 2.46 -26.36
C ILE A 435 19.64 3.18 -27.55
N LYS A 436 19.03 4.27 -28.03
CA LYS A 436 19.57 5.07 -29.14
C LYS A 436 20.95 5.64 -28.81
N LEU A 437 21.17 6.05 -27.56
CA LEU A 437 22.48 6.54 -27.11
C LEU A 437 23.54 5.44 -27.09
N TYR A 438 23.21 4.21 -26.71
CA TYR A 438 24.13 3.07 -26.81
C TYR A 438 24.51 2.77 -28.26
N GLU A 439 23.55 2.78 -29.19
CA GLU A 439 23.83 2.57 -30.62
C GLU A 439 24.77 3.65 -31.18
N LYS A 440 24.46 4.93 -30.89
CA LYS A 440 25.31 6.07 -31.26
C LYS A 440 26.71 5.96 -30.63
N TYR A 441 26.78 5.56 -29.36
CA TYR A 441 28.04 5.36 -28.66
C TYR A 441 28.92 4.32 -29.37
N GLN A 442 28.36 3.14 -29.67
CA GLN A 442 29.09 2.07 -30.36
C GLN A 442 29.56 2.50 -31.75
N PHE A 443 28.73 3.21 -32.50
CA PHE A 443 29.13 3.76 -33.79
C PHE A 443 30.31 4.73 -33.66
N LEU A 444 30.25 5.69 -32.73
CA LEU A 444 31.30 6.70 -32.55
C LEU A 444 32.63 6.09 -32.08
N VAL A 445 32.59 5.05 -31.24
CA VAL A 445 33.78 4.27 -30.83
C VAL A 445 34.48 3.64 -32.03
N ASN A 446 33.71 3.07 -32.96
CA ASN A 446 34.27 2.50 -34.19
C ASN A 446 34.78 3.60 -35.12
N LYS A 447 34.03 4.70 -35.26
CA LYS A 447 34.37 5.81 -36.16
C LYS A 447 35.63 6.56 -35.73
N GLU A 448 35.87 6.72 -34.43
CA GLU A 448 37.07 7.40 -33.91
C GLU A 448 38.37 6.77 -34.44
N LYS A 449 38.37 5.46 -34.70
CA LYS A 449 39.53 4.72 -35.25
C LYS A 449 39.81 5.04 -36.72
N GLU A 450 38.83 5.57 -37.45
CA GLU A 450 38.88 5.78 -38.90
C GLU A 450 39.14 7.23 -39.31
N VAL A 451 38.71 8.21 -38.50
CA VAL A 451 38.78 9.64 -38.85
C VAL A 451 40.04 10.32 -38.30
N LYS A 452 40.51 11.36 -39.00
CA LYS A 452 41.69 12.16 -38.62
C LYS A 452 41.36 13.66 -38.64
N GLY A 453 42.22 14.48 -38.00
CA GLY A 453 42.07 15.93 -38.01
C GLY A 453 40.86 16.43 -37.21
N ASP A 454 40.21 17.49 -37.69
CA ASP A 454 39.10 18.16 -36.97
C ASP A 454 37.86 17.28 -36.80
N ASP A 455 37.62 16.34 -37.71
CA ASP A 455 36.50 15.41 -37.61
C ASP A 455 36.71 14.39 -36.49
N ALA A 456 37.95 13.94 -36.26
CA ALA A 456 38.29 13.10 -35.11
C ALA A 456 38.02 13.82 -33.78
N LYS A 457 38.28 15.13 -33.72
CA LYS A 457 38.00 15.95 -32.53
C LYS A 457 36.50 16.07 -32.28
N LYS A 458 35.68 16.25 -33.32
CA LYS A 458 34.21 16.29 -33.20
C LYS A 458 33.65 14.94 -32.74
N VAL A 459 34.12 13.84 -33.35
CA VAL A 459 33.73 12.47 -32.96
C VAL A 459 34.06 12.22 -31.48
N ARG A 460 35.27 12.53 -31.04
CA ARG A 460 35.69 12.37 -29.63
C ARG A 460 34.84 13.20 -28.66
N ASN A 461 34.51 14.44 -29.02
CA ASN A 461 33.66 15.30 -28.18
C ASN A 461 32.24 14.74 -28.05
N ASN A 462 31.64 14.27 -29.15
CA ASN A 462 30.31 13.67 -29.14
C ASN A 462 30.30 12.36 -28.37
N TYR A 463 31.31 11.51 -28.59
CA TYR A 463 31.54 10.29 -27.83
C TYR A 463 31.60 10.57 -26.33
N GLN A 464 32.42 11.53 -25.89
CA GLN A 464 32.59 11.82 -24.46
C GLN A 464 31.31 12.38 -23.84
N LYS A 465 30.54 13.19 -24.57
CA LYS A 465 29.24 13.68 -24.11
C LYS A 465 28.27 12.53 -23.86
N ILE A 466 28.12 11.63 -24.84
CA ILE A 466 27.24 10.46 -24.70
C ILE A 466 27.72 9.57 -23.55
N LYS A 467 29.02 9.30 -23.48
CA LYS A 467 29.64 8.52 -22.40
C LYS A 467 29.30 9.10 -21.02
N ASN A 468 29.43 10.41 -20.83
CA ASN A 468 29.13 11.05 -19.55
C ASN A 468 27.65 10.93 -19.13
N VAL A 469 26.73 10.86 -20.10
CA VAL A 469 25.30 10.63 -19.83
C VAL A 469 25.08 9.15 -19.46
N LEU A 470 25.63 8.22 -20.25
CA LEU A 470 25.53 6.78 -19.98
C LEU A 470 26.16 6.40 -18.63
N ASP A 471 27.36 6.92 -18.32
CA ASP A 471 28.05 6.71 -17.04
C ASP A 471 27.20 7.21 -15.84
N TYR A 472 26.41 8.28 -16.03
CA TYR A 472 25.49 8.76 -14.99
C TYR A 472 24.30 7.81 -14.81
N ILE A 473 23.69 7.39 -15.92
CA ILE A 473 22.53 6.49 -15.93
C ILE A 473 22.88 5.13 -15.32
N GLU A 474 24.04 4.58 -15.68
CA GLU A 474 24.55 3.32 -15.14
C GLU A 474 24.78 3.38 -13.62
N LYS A 475 25.19 4.54 -13.09
CA LYS A 475 25.35 4.76 -11.66
C LYS A 475 24.05 5.07 -10.92
N ASN A 476 22.99 5.42 -11.65
CA ASN A 476 21.70 5.84 -11.07
C ASN A 476 20.52 5.14 -11.77
N PRO A 477 20.48 3.80 -11.80
CA PRO A 477 19.48 3.02 -12.55
C PRO A 477 18.04 3.11 -12.02
N MET A 478 17.84 3.74 -10.86
CA MET A 478 16.55 4.02 -10.21
C MET A 478 16.22 5.53 -10.19
N ASN A 479 16.93 6.34 -10.99
CA ASN A 479 16.66 7.77 -11.07
C ASN A 479 16.15 8.15 -12.46
N THR A 480 14.91 7.77 -12.76
CA THR A 480 14.27 8.06 -14.05
C THR A 480 14.26 9.58 -14.31
N GLU A 481 14.01 10.39 -13.26
CA GLU A 481 13.99 11.85 -13.36
C GLU A 481 15.36 12.43 -13.71
N GLY A 482 16.39 12.02 -12.99
CA GLY A 482 17.77 12.40 -13.24
C GLY A 482 18.23 11.99 -14.65
N ALA A 483 17.89 10.77 -15.08
CA ALA A 483 18.22 10.26 -16.40
C ALA A 483 17.59 11.13 -17.50
N TYR A 484 16.28 11.39 -17.42
CA TYR A 484 15.57 12.28 -18.33
C TYR A 484 16.21 13.67 -18.40
N MET A 485 16.46 14.29 -17.25
CA MET A 485 17.05 15.62 -17.18
C MET A 485 18.47 15.63 -17.76
N ARG A 486 19.26 14.58 -17.54
CA ARG A 486 20.62 14.46 -18.09
C ARG A 486 20.61 14.31 -19.60
N ILE A 487 19.72 13.49 -20.14
CA ILE A 487 19.54 13.28 -21.58
C ILE A 487 19.12 14.61 -22.24
N LYS A 488 18.10 15.26 -21.69
CA LYS A 488 17.54 16.52 -22.21
C LYS A 488 18.56 17.66 -22.19
N ASN A 489 19.20 17.90 -21.05
CA ASN A 489 20.10 19.04 -20.88
C ASN A 489 21.44 18.88 -21.63
N SER A 490 21.89 17.64 -21.83
CA SER A 490 23.15 17.39 -22.56
C SER A 490 23.00 17.48 -24.08
N LYS A 491 21.76 17.59 -24.59
CA LYS A 491 21.43 17.61 -26.03
C LYS A 491 22.05 16.44 -26.79
N VAL A 492 22.18 15.29 -26.12
CA VAL A 492 22.80 14.10 -26.72
C VAL A 492 21.91 13.47 -27.80
N ASN A 493 20.61 13.70 -27.73
CA ASN A 493 19.66 13.29 -28.77
C ASN A 493 19.84 14.10 -30.07
N ASP A 494 20.28 15.35 -29.98
CA ASP A 494 20.52 16.24 -31.13
C ASP A 494 21.82 15.91 -31.89
N ILE A 495 22.65 15.01 -31.36
CA ILE A 495 23.87 14.56 -32.03
C ILE A 495 23.48 13.72 -33.25
N ILE A 496 23.74 14.27 -34.44
CA ILE A 496 23.67 13.59 -35.72
C ILE A 496 24.99 12.83 -35.92
N VAL A 497 24.88 11.53 -36.12
CA VAL A 497 26.01 10.58 -36.19
C VAL A 497 26.19 10.09 -37.61
#